data_AF-A0A0F7SAE6-F1
#
_entry.id   AF-A0A0F7SAE6-F1
#
_cell.length_a   1.000
_cell.length_b   1.000
_cell.length_c   1.000
_cell.angle_alpha   90.00
_cell.angle_beta   90.00
_cell.angle_gamma   90.00
#
_symmetry.space_group_name_H-M   'P 1'
#
loop_
_entity.id
_entity.type
_entity.pdbx_description
1 polymer ?
#
loop_
_entity_poly.entity_id
_entity_poly.type
_entity_poly.pdbx_seq_one_letter_code
_entity_poly.pdbx_strand_id
1 'polypeptide(L)'
;MSTYKATHTAVPNFALDLAARKYDGAPLDLSALQCVVLGAEPIRKASLERFHRCFSPSGFSVSAYKPAYGMAEATLGLSFYPRPAETIEELLGPDDAASM
;
A
#
# COMPACT_ATOMS: atom_id res chain seq x y z
N MET A 1 6.44 -4.70 -12.12
CA MET A 1 6.03 -3.29 -12.29
C MET A 1 7.08 -2.50 -13.06
N SER A 2 8.36 -2.65 -12.72
CA SER A 2 9.49 -2.06 -13.45
C SER A 2 9.44 -2.22 -14.99
N THR A 3 9.25 -3.43 -15.51
CA THR A 3 9.23 -3.71 -16.97
C THR A 3 8.26 -2.83 -17.77
N TYR A 4 7.08 -2.57 -17.21
CA TYR A 4 6.01 -1.82 -17.88
C TYR A 4 5.86 -0.38 -17.36
N LYS A 5 6.70 0.03 -16.40
CA LYS A 5 6.56 1.30 -15.67
C LYS A 5 5.13 1.52 -15.16
N ALA A 6 4.55 0.46 -14.57
CA ALA A 6 3.18 0.50 -14.08
C ALA A 6 3.02 1.61 -13.02
N THR A 7 2.02 2.47 -13.20
CA THR A 7 1.75 3.60 -12.30
C THR A 7 0.70 3.28 -11.23
N HIS A 8 -0.20 2.33 -11.52
CA HIS A 8 -1.34 1.98 -10.67
C HIS A 8 -1.43 0.46 -10.48
N THR A 9 -1.84 0.04 -9.29
CA THR A 9 -2.17 -1.35 -8.96
C THR A 9 -3.11 -1.41 -7.76
N ALA A 10 -3.68 -2.58 -7.48
CA ALA A 10 -4.54 -2.82 -6.34
C ALA A 10 -4.24 -4.19 -5.73
N VAL A 11 -4.09 -4.25 -4.41
CA VAL A 11 -3.76 -5.49 -3.69
C VAL A 11 -4.42 -5.53 -2.31
N PRO A 12 -4.71 -6.73 -1.76
CA PRO A 12 -5.01 -6.88 -0.34
C PRO A 12 -3.77 -6.63 0.52
N ASN A 13 -3.94 -6.30 1.80
CA ASN A 13 -2.83 -5.97 2.70
C ASN A 13 -1.82 -7.12 2.84
N PHE A 14 -2.24 -8.39 2.88
CA PHE A 14 -1.33 -9.54 2.98
C PHE A 14 -0.34 -9.64 1.82
N ALA A 15 -0.69 -9.11 0.64
CA ALA A 15 0.19 -9.17 -0.54
C ALA A 15 1.47 -8.34 -0.32
N LEU A 16 1.41 -7.30 0.52
CA LEU A 16 2.58 -6.51 0.92
C LEU A 16 3.58 -7.37 1.70
N ASP A 17 3.09 -8.10 2.69
CA ASP A 17 3.94 -9.02 3.47
C ASP A 17 4.49 -10.15 2.61
N LEU A 18 3.66 -10.71 1.71
CA LEU A 18 4.09 -11.75 0.79
C LEU A 18 5.18 -11.25 -0.15
N ALA A 19 5.04 -10.06 -0.72
CA ALA A 19 6.03 -9.45 -1.60
C ALA A 19 7.34 -9.21 -0.85
N ALA A 20 7.30 -8.62 0.34
CA ALA A 20 8.49 -8.36 1.16
C ALA A 20 9.18 -9.66 1.61
N ARG A 21 8.44 -10.75 1.83
CA ARG A 21 9.00 -12.07 2.17
C ARG A 21 9.62 -12.79 0.98
N LYS A 22 9.04 -12.65 -0.21
CA LYS A 22 9.47 -13.37 -1.43
C LYS A 22 10.54 -12.64 -2.23
N TYR A 23 10.74 -11.35 -1.96
CA TYR A 23 11.76 -10.58 -2.66
C TYR A 23 13.15 -11.11 -2.32
N ASP A 24 13.92 -11.39 -3.37
CA ASP A 24 15.26 -11.98 -3.32
C ASP A 24 16.37 -10.95 -3.54
N GLY A 25 16.02 -9.67 -3.71
CA GLY A 25 16.98 -8.59 -3.98
C GLY A 25 17.26 -8.34 -5.48
N ALA A 26 16.52 -8.98 -6.40
CA ALA A 26 16.68 -8.72 -7.82
C ALA A 26 16.46 -7.23 -8.18
N PRO A 27 17.23 -6.66 -9.14
CA PRO A 27 17.08 -5.26 -9.53
C PRO A 27 15.65 -4.91 -9.91
N LEU A 28 15.11 -3.87 -9.26
CA LEU A 28 13.73 -3.43 -9.42
C LEU A 28 13.66 -1.91 -9.34
N ASP A 29 12.93 -1.31 -10.29
CA ASP A 29 12.56 0.11 -10.28
C ASP A 29 11.04 0.24 -10.12
N LEU A 30 10.64 0.86 -9.01
CA LEU A 30 9.27 1.13 -8.59
C LEU A 30 8.95 2.63 -8.57
N SER A 31 9.86 3.50 -9.04
CA SER A 31 9.67 4.95 -9.05
C SER A 31 8.46 5.43 -9.86
N ALA A 32 8.00 4.61 -10.81
CA ALA A 32 6.79 4.89 -11.59
C ALA A 32 5.48 4.65 -10.82
N LEU A 33 5.49 3.87 -9.73
CA LEU A 33 4.27 3.59 -8.96
C LEU A 33 3.79 4.84 -8.22
N GLN A 34 2.58 5.26 -8.54
CA GLN A 34 1.92 6.43 -7.98
C GLN A 34 0.72 6.05 -7.11
N CYS A 35 0.15 4.86 -7.33
CA CYS A 35 -1.05 4.41 -6.65
C CYS A 35 -1.04 2.90 -6.45
N VAL A 36 -1.05 2.49 -5.18
CA VAL A 36 -1.26 1.12 -4.73
C VAL A 36 -2.51 1.14 -3.86
N VAL A 37 -3.64 0.75 -4.45
CA VAL A 37 -4.89 0.62 -3.71
C VAL A 37 -4.78 -0.57 -2.75
N LEU A 38 -4.99 -0.31 -1.46
CA LEU A 38 -4.99 -1.32 -0.41
C LEU A 38 -6.39 -1.47 0.14
N GLY A 39 -6.99 -2.65 0.06
CA GLY A 39 -8.34 -2.87 0.54
C GLY A 39 -8.69 -4.35 0.62
N ALA A 40 -9.99 -4.65 0.67
CA ALA A 40 -10.56 -6.01 0.84
C ALA A 40 -10.24 -6.71 2.17
N GLU A 41 -9.39 -6.14 3.02
CA GLU A 41 -9.10 -6.61 4.37
C GLU A 41 -8.55 -5.47 5.26
N PRO A 42 -8.47 -5.65 6.60
CA PRO A 42 -7.86 -4.67 7.48
C PRO A 42 -6.40 -4.34 7.08
N ILE A 43 -6.11 -3.05 6.98
CA ILE A 43 -4.78 -2.54 6.65
C ILE A 43 -3.94 -2.48 7.93
N ARG A 44 -2.74 -3.07 7.92
CA ARG A 44 -1.89 -3.19 9.11
C ARG A 44 -0.64 -2.34 8.96
N LYS A 45 -0.35 -1.51 9.98
CA LYS A 45 0.86 -0.67 10.04
C LYS A 45 2.14 -1.45 9.76
N ALA A 46 2.30 -2.58 10.44
CA ALA A 46 3.50 -3.42 10.30
C ALA A 46 3.72 -3.94 8.86
N SER A 47 2.64 -4.23 8.12
CA SER A 47 2.73 -4.67 6.71
C SER A 47 3.20 -3.52 5.81
N LEU A 48 2.67 -2.31 6.01
CA LEU A 48 3.10 -1.10 5.29
C LEU A 48 4.57 -0.81 5.55
N GLU A 49 4.98 -0.79 6.83
CA GLU A 49 6.36 -0.49 7.22
C GLU A 49 7.35 -1.51 6.68
N ARG A 50 7.00 -2.80 6.74
CA ARG A 50 7.84 -3.89 6.23
C ARG A 50 8.02 -3.79 4.72
N PHE A 51 6.93 -3.57 3.98
CA PHE A 51 6.99 -3.40 2.53
C PHE A 51 7.79 -2.15 2.17
N HIS A 52 7.48 -1.00 2.77
CA HIS A 52 8.18 0.25 2.50
C HIS A 52 9.68 0.11 2.76
N ARG A 53 10.08 -0.48 3.88
CA ARG A 53 11.50 -0.73 4.19
C ARG A 53 12.19 -1.63 3.16
N CYS A 54 11.48 -2.61 2.63
CA CYS A 54 12.00 -3.54 1.63
C CYS A 54 12.17 -2.90 0.25
N PHE A 55 11.25 -2.00 -0.13
CA PHE A 55 11.12 -1.52 -1.51
C PHE A 55 11.40 -0.02 -1.69
N SER A 56 11.61 0.75 -0.64
CA SER A 56 12.05 2.16 -0.75
C SER A 56 13.40 2.29 -1.46
N PRO A 57 14.39 1.38 -1.33
CA PRO A 57 15.62 1.45 -2.14
C PRO A 57 15.38 1.25 -3.64
N SER A 58 14.28 0.59 -4.00
CA SER A 58 13.81 0.41 -5.39
C SER A 58 12.96 1.60 -5.88
N GLY A 59 12.86 2.69 -5.13
CA GLY A 59 12.12 3.90 -5.51
C GLY A 59 10.63 3.88 -5.16
N PHE A 60 10.16 2.92 -4.36
CA PHE A 60 8.79 2.95 -3.85
C PHE A 60 8.61 4.10 -2.84
N SER A 61 7.52 4.86 -2.97
CA SER A 61 7.19 6.00 -2.10
C SER A 61 5.98 5.71 -1.22
N VAL A 62 6.01 6.17 0.04
CA VAL A 62 4.84 6.15 0.96
C VAL A 62 3.63 6.82 0.32
N SER A 63 3.86 7.88 -0.47
CA SER A 63 2.80 8.63 -1.15
C SER A 63 1.98 7.79 -2.14
N ALA A 64 2.50 6.64 -2.56
CA ALA A 64 1.81 5.73 -3.46
C ALA A 64 0.73 4.90 -2.76
N TYR A 65 0.78 4.73 -1.43
CA TYR A 65 -0.27 4.00 -0.73
C TYR A 65 -1.62 4.69 -0.83
N LYS A 66 -2.66 3.92 -1.19
CA LYS A 66 -4.05 4.35 -1.25
C LYS A 66 -4.95 3.36 -0.49
N PRO A 67 -4.97 3.42 0.85
CA PRO A 67 -5.98 2.76 1.66
C PRO A 67 -7.39 3.00 1.11
N ALA A 68 -8.18 1.93 1.03
CA ALA A 68 -9.51 1.96 0.48
C ALA A 68 -10.42 0.95 1.17
N TYR A 69 -11.69 1.33 1.33
CA TYR A 69 -12.76 0.46 1.77
C TYR A 69 -13.72 0.19 0.61
N GLY A 70 -14.23 -1.04 0.55
CA GLY A 70 -14.96 -1.54 -0.60
C GLY A 70 -15.82 -2.75 -0.27
N MET A 71 -16.92 -2.94 -1.00
CA MET A 71 -17.82 -4.09 -0.90
C MET A 71 -18.38 -4.42 -2.28
N ALA A 72 -18.62 -5.71 -2.54
CA ALA A 72 -19.20 -6.15 -3.81
C ALA A 72 -20.64 -5.64 -3.98
N GLU A 73 -21.40 -5.57 -2.89
CA GLU A 73 -22.78 -5.06 -2.82
C GLU A 73 -22.87 -3.58 -3.21
N ALA A 74 -21.75 -2.85 -3.10
CA ALA A 74 -21.60 -1.47 -3.56
C ALA A 74 -20.65 -1.39 -4.77
N THR A 75 -20.65 -2.42 -5.62
CA THR A 75 -19.81 -2.60 -6.82
C THR A 75 -18.34 -2.91 -6.55
N LEU A 76 -17.59 -2.03 -5.88
CA LEU A 76 -16.16 -2.26 -5.67
C LEU A 76 -15.59 -1.44 -4.51
N GLY A 77 -15.32 -0.15 -4.71
CA GLY A 77 -14.70 0.73 -3.73
C GLY A 77 -15.61 1.89 -3.38
N LEU A 78 -15.78 2.16 -2.08
CA LEU A 78 -16.62 3.25 -1.57
C LEU A 78 -15.79 4.45 -1.11
N SER A 79 -14.64 4.23 -0.46
CA SER A 79 -13.78 5.30 0.04
C SER A 79 -12.32 5.01 -0.23
N PHE A 80 -11.55 6.07 -0.45
CA PHE A 80 -10.13 6.03 -0.79
C PHE A 80 -9.40 7.16 -0.05
N TYR A 81 -8.14 6.92 0.33
CA TYR A 81 -7.32 7.93 0.97
C TYR A 81 -7.09 9.12 0.01
N PRO A 82 -7.52 10.35 0.37
CA PRO A 82 -7.81 11.40 -0.59
C PRO A 82 -6.57 12.17 -1.08
N ARG A 83 -5.42 12.01 -0.43
CA ARG A 83 -4.20 12.77 -0.75
C ARG A 83 -2.96 11.89 -0.72
N PRO A 84 -1.85 12.30 -1.34
CA PRO A 84 -0.56 11.66 -1.11
C PRO A 84 -0.18 11.82 0.37
N ALA A 85 0.16 10.71 1.03
CA ALA A 85 0.66 10.76 2.39
C ALA A 85 2.18 10.97 2.41
N GLU A 86 2.67 11.67 3.42
CA GLU A 86 4.11 11.86 3.63
C GLU A 86 4.70 10.77 4.53
N THR A 87 3.90 10.20 5.43
CA THR A 87 4.32 9.20 6.40
C THR A 87 3.30 8.06 6.53
N ILE A 88 3.73 6.92 7.07
CA ILE A 88 2.84 5.79 7.32
C ILE A 88 1.88 6.08 8.49
N GLU A 89 2.33 6.87 9.46
CA GLU A 89 1.53 7.39 10.56
C GLU A 89 0.34 8.19 10.04
N GLU A 90 0.58 9.06 9.05
CA GLU A 90 -0.46 9.87 8.45
C GLU A 90 -1.54 9.02 7.74
N LEU A 91 -1.13 7.93 7.07
CA LEU A 91 -2.05 7.04 6.36
C LEU A 91 -3.08 6.35 7.27
N LEU A 92 -2.70 6.07 8.51
CA LEU A 92 -3.53 5.32 9.45
C LEU A 92 -4.34 6.24 10.36
N GLY A 93 -4.06 7.54 10.35
CA GLY A 93 -4.62 8.48 11.32
C GLY A 93 -4.03 8.28 12.72
N PRO A 94 -4.47 9.08 13.71
CA PRO A 94 -4.17 8.78 15.10
C PRO A 94 -4.65 7.35 15.41
N ASP A 95 -3.88 6.59 16.21
CA ASP A 95 -4.35 5.33 16.78
C ASP A 95 -5.70 5.64 17.46
N ASP A 96 -6.81 5.20 16.86
CA ASP A 96 -8.03 5.01 17.61
C ASP A 96 -7.68 3.95 18.65
N ALA A 97 -7.34 4.45 19.84
CA ALA A 97 -7.29 3.68 21.06
C ALA A 97 -8.55 2.82 21.09
N ALA A 98 -8.37 1.50 21.02
CA ALA A 98 -9.35 0.48 21.35
C ALA A 98 -10.67 1.03 21.91
N SER A 99 -11.74 1.17 21.11
CA SER A 99 -13.12 1.37 21.59
C SER A 99 -14.15 1.42 20.46
N MET A 100 -14.63 0.26 20.04
CA MET A 100 -16.00 -0.21 20.34
C MET A 100 -16.07 -1.73 20.23
#